data_AF-W4M1C7-F1
#
_entry.id   AF-W4M1C7-F1
#
_cell.length_a   1.000
_cell.length_b   1.000
_cell.length_c   1.000
_cell.angle_alpha   90.00
_cell.angle_beta   90.00
_cell.angle_gamma   90.00
#
_symmetry.space_group_name_H-M   'P 1'
#
loop_
_entity.id
_entity.type
_entity.pdbx_description
1 polymer ?
#
loop_
_entity_poly.entity_id
_entity_poly.type
_entity_poly.pdbx_seq_one_letter_code
_entity_poly.pdbx_strand_id
1 'polypeptide(L)'
;MGNNPFGSLIDFIFDFYIFLFYIRMFTTTRERYDTLLGMVYRATDPVLRYAGSTFRFNQFNFAPLLVVALLLILKGLIFPIGIAGTFQNFFSFLFQAYALTLIIIMSYREYFVNPIVNFAQRLVNPIRALAANFSNSLLAVNVTSLIIVILLHSLVIFIFILNGWIGVEDHSPAKYALLKSLWLILNLTTFFIIVIIANALLTWFSPDPMNPLVQLLSLLSAPIVDPFRRFIPPLAGMLDLSPMAAIFALWFAWQVGASILALIFGSRLLAIM
;
A
#
# COMPACT_ATOMS: atom_id res chain seq x y z
N MET A 1 -21.49 9.38 -18.85
CA MET A 1 -21.78 7.95 -19.05
C MET A 1 -22.16 7.38 -17.71
N GLY A 2 -23.38 6.87 -17.55
CA GLY A 2 -23.89 6.41 -16.25
C GLY A 2 -23.00 5.30 -15.67
N ASN A 3 -22.85 5.28 -14.35
CA ASN A 3 -22.14 4.23 -13.62
C ASN A 3 -22.76 2.87 -13.94
N ASN A 4 -22.24 2.18 -14.95
CA ASN A 4 -22.63 0.83 -15.25
C ASN A 4 -22.05 -0.07 -14.14
N PRO A 5 -22.88 -0.67 -13.26
CA PRO A 5 -22.39 -1.46 -12.15
C PRO A 5 -21.54 -2.65 -12.60
N PHE A 6 -21.81 -3.19 -13.80
CA PHE A 6 -21.00 -4.25 -14.38
C PHE A 6 -19.60 -3.77 -14.76
N GLY A 7 -19.47 -2.55 -15.28
CA GLY A 7 -18.17 -1.96 -15.61
C GLY A 7 -17.29 -1.81 -14.37
N SER A 8 -17.85 -1.26 -13.29
CA SER A 8 -17.12 -1.12 -12.01
C SER A 8 -16.75 -2.46 -11.37
N LEU A 9 -17.61 -3.48 -11.51
CA LEU A 9 -17.31 -4.81 -10.98
C LEU A 9 -16.13 -5.44 -11.74
N ILE A 10 -16.11 -5.33 -13.07
CA ILE A 10 -15.01 -5.86 -13.89
C ILE A 10 -13.71 -5.10 -13.56
N ASP A 11 -13.77 -3.78 -13.41
CA ASP A 11 -12.61 -2.95 -13.03
C ASP A 11 -12.01 -3.40 -11.70
N PHE A 12 -12.87 -3.59 -10.70
CA PHE A 12 -12.48 -4.13 -9.40
C PHE A 12 -11.86 -5.53 -9.49
N ILE A 13 -12.42 -6.41 -10.32
CA ILE A 13 -11.86 -7.76 -10.53
C ILE A 13 -10.45 -7.66 -11.11
N PHE A 14 -10.20 -6.79 -12.10
CA PHE A 14 -8.86 -6.56 -12.62
C PHE A 14 -7.89 -6.12 -11.53
N ASP A 15 -8.27 -5.10 -10.74
CA ASP A 15 -7.42 -4.60 -9.65
C ASP A 15 -7.13 -5.67 -8.61
N PHE A 16 -8.13 -6.46 -8.24
CA PHE A 16 -8.00 -7.56 -7.31
C PHE A 16 -7.01 -8.62 -7.82
N TYR A 17 -7.14 -9.06 -9.08
CA TYR A 17 -6.20 -10.04 -9.65
C TYR A 17 -4.79 -9.48 -9.81
N ILE A 18 -4.65 -8.23 -10.28
CA ILE A 18 -3.35 -7.54 -10.37
C ILE A 18 -2.67 -7.53 -8.99
N PHE A 19 -3.42 -7.18 -7.95
CA PHE A 19 -2.91 -7.18 -6.57
C PHE A 19 -2.50 -8.58 -6.10
N LEU A 20 -3.32 -9.60 -6.35
CA LEU A 20 -2.99 -10.99 -5.99
C LEU A 20 -1.71 -11.48 -6.68
N PHE A 21 -1.55 -11.24 -7.99
CA PHE A 21 -0.33 -11.62 -8.71
C PHE A 21 0.88 -10.81 -8.26
N TYR A 22 0.70 -9.53 -7.91
CA TYR A 22 1.77 -8.73 -7.31
C TYR A 22 2.24 -9.31 -5.97
N ILE A 23 1.32 -9.64 -5.05
CA ILE A 23 1.67 -10.33 -3.79
C ILE A 23 2.40 -11.64 -4.12
N ARG A 24 1.88 -12.41 -5.08
CA ARG A 24 2.43 -13.71 -5.46
C ARG A 24 3.91 -13.65 -5.86
N MET A 25 4.39 -12.53 -6.42
CA MET A 25 5.81 -12.31 -6.74
C MET A 25 6.74 -12.41 -5.53
N PHE A 26 6.28 -12.02 -4.33
CA PHE A 26 7.11 -11.98 -3.12
C PHE A 26 6.78 -13.11 -2.12
N THR A 27 5.75 -13.91 -2.40
CA THR A 27 5.40 -15.09 -1.60
C THR A 27 6.34 -16.26 -1.86
N THR A 28 6.74 -16.95 -0.79
CA THR A 28 7.56 -18.15 -0.89
C THR A 28 6.71 -19.42 -0.87
N THR A 29 7.28 -20.55 -1.28
CA THR A 29 6.59 -21.85 -1.26
C THR A 29 6.20 -22.29 0.16
N ARG A 30 6.97 -21.91 1.19
CA ARG A 30 6.69 -22.26 2.59
C ARG A 30 5.46 -21.54 3.14
N GLU A 31 5.22 -20.32 2.69
CA GLU A 31 4.07 -19.49 3.10
C GLU A 31 2.77 -19.89 2.40
N ARG A 32 2.80 -20.87 1.49
CA ARG A 32 1.59 -21.47 0.93
C ARG A 32 0.65 -22.04 2.00
N TYR A 33 1.21 -22.49 3.13
CA TYR A 33 0.46 -23.07 4.23
C TYR A 33 -0.13 -22.03 5.20
N ASP A 34 0.24 -20.76 5.04
CA ASP A 34 -0.38 -19.64 5.77
C ASP A 34 -1.82 -19.42 5.30
N THR A 35 -2.68 -18.91 6.17
CA THR A 35 -4.08 -18.69 5.85
C THR A 35 -4.28 -17.59 4.79
N LEU A 36 -3.63 -16.44 4.93
CA LEU A 36 -3.74 -15.32 3.97
C LEU A 36 -2.91 -15.58 2.71
N LEU A 37 -1.62 -15.85 2.88
CA LEU A 37 -0.71 -16.02 1.73
C LEU A 37 -1.03 -17.31 0.97
N GLY A 38 -1.58 -18.33 1.64
CA GLY A 38 -2.10 -19.53 1.00
C GLY A 38 -3.35 -19.28 0.15
N MET A 39 -4.23 -18.34 0.54
CA MET A 39 -5.35 -17.93 -0.32
C MET A 39 -4.84 -17.27 -1.61
N VAL A 40 -3.85 -16.39 -1.52
CA VAL A 40 -3.22 -15.76 -2.69
C VAL A 40 -2.60 -16.83 -3.59
N TYR A 41 -1.90 -17.80 -3.01
CA TYR A 41 -1.33 -18.92 -3.77
C TYR A 41 -2.44 -19.66 -4.53
N ARG A 42 -3.51 -20.09 -3.85
CA ARG A 42 -4.61 -20.84 -4.46
C ARG A 42 -5.34 -20.06 -5.56
N ALA A 43 -5.53 -18.75 -5.38
CA ALA A 43 -6.22 -17.91 -6.36
C ALA A 43 -5.40 -17.66 -7.63
N THR A 44 -4.07 -17.61 -7.51
CA THR A 44 -3.16 -17.30 -8.64
C THR A 44 -2.62 -18.54 -9.35
N ASP A 45 -2.58 -19.69 -8.68
CA ASP A 45 -2.05 -20.95 -9.22
C ASP A 45 -2.70 -21.40 -10.55
N PRO A 46 -4.02 -21.31 -10.74
CA PRO A 46 -4.67 -21.73 -11.99
C PRO A 46 -4.16 -21.00 -13.22
N VAL A 47 -3.69 -19.76 -13.09
CA VAL A 47 -3.10 -18.99 -14.19
C VAL A 47 -1.61 -19.27 -14.31
N LEU A 48 -0.89 -19.29 -13.19
CA LEU A 48 0.57 -19.46 -13.19
C LEU A 48 1.02 -20.87 -13.59
N ARG A 49 0.21 -21.89 -13.36
CA ARG A 49 0.52 -23.27 -13.79
C ARG A 49 0.71 -23.37 -15.30
N TYR A 50 -0.01 -22.55 -16.08
CA TYR A 50 0.10 -22.51 -17.54
C TYR A 50 1.27 -21.66 -18.02
N ALA A 51 1.65 -20.62 -17.25
CA ALA A 51 2.82 -19.82 -17.56
C ALA A 51 4.14 -20.61 -17.47
N GLY A 52 4.13 -21.78 -16.82
CA GLY A 52 5.21 -22.76 -16.85
C GLY A 52 6.52 -22.29 -16.18
N SER A 53 7.55 -23.13 -16.23
CA SER A 53 8.92 -22.78 -15.81
C SER A 53 9.64 -21.81 -16.75
N THR A 54 8.98 -21.40 -17.84
CA THR A 54 9.55 -20.61 -18.94
C THR A 54 10.14 -19.28 -18.48
N PHE A 55 9.59 -18.68 -17.42
CA PHE A 55 10.01 -17.39 -16.88
C PHE A 55 10.67 -17.50 -15.51
N ARG A 56 11.43 -18.57 -15.27
CA ARG A 56 12.28 -18.70 -14.07
C ARG A 56 13.71 -18.30 -14.39
N PHE A 57 14.21 -17.26 -13.72
CA PHE A 57 15.63 -16.92 -13.76
C PHE A 57 16.21 -17.10 -12.35
N ASN A 58 17.14 -18.06 -12.23
CA ASN A 58 17.67 -18.53 -10.95
C ASN A 58 16.54 -19.01 -10.01
N GLN A 59 16.44 -18.46 -8.81
CA GLN A 59 15.40 -18.80 -7.82
C GLN A 59 14.11 -17.97 -7.97
N PHE A 60 14.09 -16.98 -8.87
CA PHE A 60 12.96 -16.05 -9.01
C PHE A 60 12.03 -16.46 -10.15
N ASN A 61 10.73 -16.53 -9.84
CA ASN A 61 9.68 -16.78 -10.81
C ASN A 61 9.08 -15.45 -11.28
N PHE A 62 9.37 -15.06 -12.52
CA PHE A 62 8.86 -13.82 -13.13
C PHE A 62 7.48 -13.99 -13.79
N ALA A 63 6.94 -15.21 -13.84
CA ALA A 63 5.61 -15.46 -14.41
C ALA A 63 4.50 -14.54 -13.83
N PRO A 64 4.43 -14.29 -12.50
CA PRO A 64 3.41 -13.39 -11.96
C PRO A 64 3.56 -11.95 -12.46
N LEU A 65 4.79 -11.46 -12.65
CA LEU A 65 5.05 -10.12 -13.18
C LEU A 65 4.55 -9.98 -14.62
N LEU A 66 4.78 -10.99 -15.45
CA LEU A 66 4.28 -11.01 -16.82
C LEU A 66 2.75 -10.98 -16.84
N VAL A 67 2.10 -11.79 -15.99
CA VAL A 67 0.64 -11.79 -15.88
C VAL A 67 0.12 -10.41 -15.43
N VAL A 68 0.77 -9.76 -14.46
CA VAL A 68 0.43 -8.39 -14.06
C VAL A 68 0.54 -7.44 -15.25
N ALA A 69 1.64 -7.47 -16.01
CA ALA A 69 1.82 -6.61 -17.17
C ALA A 69 0.74 -6.83 -18.23
N LEU A 70 0.38 -8.09 -18.53
CA LEU A 70 -0.70 -8.41 -19.46
C LEU A 70 -2.06 -7.92 -18.95
N LEU A 71 -2.36 -8.09 -17.66
CA LEU A 71 -3.60 -7.61 -17.06
C LEU A 71 -3.69 -6.08 -17.07
N LEU A 72 -2.58 -5.37 -16.83
CA LEU A 72 -2.53 -3.90 -16.91
C LEU A 72 -2.78 -3.40 -18.33
N ILE A 73 -2.17 -4.04 -19.34
CA ILE A 73 -2.41 -3.70 -20.75
C ILE A 73 -3.87 -3.97 -21.12
N LEU A 74 -4.38 -5.15 -20.79
CA LEU A 74 -5.76 -5.53 -21.07
C LEU A 74 -6.75 -4.57 -20.40
N LYS A 75 -6.53 -4.25 -19.12
CA LYS A 75 -7.31 -3.26 -18.38
C LYS A 75 -7.29 -1.90 -19.08
N GLY A 76 -6.11 -1.43 -19.47
CA GLY A 76 -5.95 -0.17 -20.17
C GLY A 76 -6.59 -0.10 -21.56
N LEU A 77 -6.80 -1.24 -22.22
CA LEU A 77 -7.53 -1.32 -23.50
C LEU A 77 -9.05 -1.32 -23.30
N ILE A 78 -9.54 -1.87 -22.19
CA ILE A 78 -10.96 -2.01 -21.90
C ILE A 78 -11.53 -0.73 -21.27
N PHE A 79 -10.79 -0.08 -20.38
CA PHE A 79 -11.28 1.04 -19.58
C PHE A 79 -10.85 2.41 -20.12
N PRO A 80 -11.68 3.47 -19.96
CA PRO A 80 -11.41 4.80 -20.52
C PRO A 80 -10.12 5.46 -20.04
N ILE A 81 -9.55 5.01 -18.92
CA ILE A 81 -8.32 5.56 -18.34
C ILE A 81 -7.07 5.26 -19.19
N GLY A 82 -7.17 4.32 -20.14
CA GLY A 82 -6.10 3.95 -21.05
C GLY A 82 -4.99 3.13 -20.38
N ILE A 83 -4.05 2.67 -21.21
CA ILE A 83 -2.87 1.91 -20.75
C ILE A 83 -2.02 2.76 -19.82
N ALA A 84 -1.67 3.99 -20.24
CA ALA A 84 -0.87 4.90 -19.42
C ALA A 84 -1.50 5.13 -18.05
N GLY A 85 -2.76 5.55 -17.98
CA GLY A 85 -3.42 5.80 -16.69
C GLY A 85 -3.52 4.54 -15.82
N THR A 86 -3.71 3.36 -16.42
CA THR A 86 -3.67 2.09 -15.69
C THR A 86 -2.30 1.80 -15.07
N PHE A 87 -1.22 1.98 -15.81
CA PHE A 87 0.14 1.83 -15.30
C PHE A 87 0.45 2.86 -14.21
N GLN A 88 0.03 4.10 -14.39
CA GLN A 88 0.18 5.15 -13.38
C GLN A 88 -0.49 4.76 -12.06
N ASN A 89 -1.75 4.32 -12.11
CA ASN A 89 -2.49 3.88 -10.92
C ASN A 89 -1.81 2.70 -10.24
N PHE A 90 -1.32 1.74 -11.02
CA PHE A 90 -0.55 0.62 -10.50
C PHE A 90 0.71 1.07 -9.78
N PHE A 91 1.52 1.97 -10.37
CA PHE A 91 2.72 2.49 -9.72
C PHE A 91 2.41 3.29 -8.45
N SER A 92 1.34 4.09 -8.44
CA SER A 92 0.88 4.79 -7.23
C SER A 92 0.40 3.82 -6.14
N PHE A 93 -0.30 2.75 -6.51
CA PHE A 93 -0.68 1.69 -5.59
C PHE A 93 0.54 0.96 -5.01
N LEU A 94 1.52 0.59 -5.85
CA LEU A 94 2.76 -0.03 -5.39
C LEU A 94 3.52 0.87 -4.43
N PHE A 95 3.61 2.16 -4.75
CA PHE A 95 4.22 3.17 -3.88
C PHE A 95 3.53 3.22 -2.50
N GLN A 96 2.20 3.25 -2.46
CA GLN A 96 1.45 3.25 -1.19
C GLN A 96 1.63 1.95 -0.41
N ALA A 97 1.53 0.79 -1.06
CA ALA A 97 1.75 -0.50 -0.42
C ALA A 97 3.16 -0.61 0.19
N TYR A 98 4.16 -0.10 -0.54
CA TYR A 98 5.54 -0.06 -0.08
C TYR A 98 5.74 0.88 1.11
N ALA A 99 5.25 2.12 1.00
CA ALA A 99 5.33 3.12 2.06
C ALA A 99 4.60 2.66 3.33
N LEU A 100 3.41 2.10 3.19
CA LEU A 100 2.66 1.47 4.28
C LEU A 100 3.47 0.38 4.97
N THR A 101 4.07 -0.52 4.19
CA THR A 101 4.89 -1.61 4.72
C THR A 101 6.09 -1.09 5.50
N LEU A 102 6.78 -0.05 5.00
CA LEU A 102 7.87 0.61 5.73
C LEU A 102 7.38 1.23 7.05
N ILE A 103 6.27 1.95 7.04
CA ILE A 103 5.70 2.58 8.24
C ILE A 103 5.37 1.52 9.29
N ILE A 104 4.73 0.42 8.90
CA ILE A 104 4.42 -0.69 9.81
C ILE A 104 5.71 -1.28 10.39
N ILE A 105 6.73 -1.53 9.57
CA ILE A 105 8.02 -2.06 10.04
C ILE A 105 8.73 -1.09 10.98
N MET A 106 8.61 0.23 10.79
CA MET A 106 9.16 1.23 11.71
C MET A 106 8.48 1.19 13.08
N SER A 107 7.18 0.89 13.12
CA SER A 107 6.39 0.87 14.35
C SER A 107 6.53 -0.43 15.15
N TYR A 108 6.74 -1.57 14.49
CA TYR A 108 6.95 -2.84 15.17
C TYR A 108 8.42 -3.08 15.51
N ARG A 109 8.77 -3.06 16.81
CA ARG A 109 10.12 -3.35 17.31
C ARG A 109 10.44 -4.84 17.40
N GLU A 110 9.44 -5.69 17.59
CA GLU A 110 9.65 -7.12 17.78
C GLU A 110 9.48 -7.87 16.45
N TYR A 111 10.56 -8.53 16.04
CA TYR A 111 10.61 -9.41 14.88
C TYR A 111 9.78 -10.67 15.17
N PHE A 112 8.45 -10.58 15.07
CA PHE A 112 7.62 -11.76 15.18
C PHE A 112 7.85 -12.69 13.98
N VAL A 113 7.87 -14.00 14.22
CA VAL A 113 7.93 -15.07 13.21
C VAL A 113 6.58 -15.21 12.51
N ASN A 114 6.07 -14.12 11.95
CA ASN A 114 4.79 -14.09 11.24
C ASN A 114 5.06 -14.09 9.71
N PRO A 115 4.45 -15.02 8.94
CA PRO A 115 4.55 -15.05 7.47
C PRO A 115 4.30 -13.70 6.79
N ILE A 116 3.33 -12.92 7.28
CA ILE A 116 2.97 -11.60 6.73
C ILE A 116 4.11 -10.60 6.93
N VAL A 117 4.76 -10.64 8.11
CA VAL A 117 5.90 -9.76 8.42
C VAL A 117 7.11 -10.16 7.59
N ASN A 118 7.36 -11.46 7.40
CA ASN A 118 8.43 -11.95 6.51
C ASN A 118 8.19 -11.51 5.06
N PHE A 119 6.95 -11.60 4.59
CA PHE A 119 6.54 -11.07 3.29
C PHE A 119 6.79 -9.56 3.20
N ALA A 120 6.32 -8.80 4.18
CA ALA A 120 6.49 -7.35 4.26
C ALA A 120 7.97 -6.95 4.17
N GLN A 121 8.84 -7.61 4.94
CA GLN A 121 10.27 -7.39 4.90
C GLN A 121 10.83 -7.67 3.50
N ARG A 122 10.48 -8.81 2.88
CA ARG A 122 10.96 -9.12 1.52
C ARG A 122 10.50 -8.11 0.48
N LEU A 123 9.27 -7.60 0.60
CA LEU A 123 8.74 -6.56 -0.26
C LEU A 123 9.61 -5.30 -0.19
N VAL A 124 10.03 -4.90 1.02
CA VAL A 124 10.80 -3.66 1.21
C VAL A 124 12.33 -3.84 1.20
N ASN A 125 12.82 -5.07 1.16
CA ASN A 125 14.26 -5.34 1.21
C ASN A 125 15.05 -4.76 0.05
N PRO A 126 14.58 -4.74 -1.22
CA PRO A 126 15.34 -4.16 -2.32
C PRO A 126 15.74 -2.70 -2.08
N ILE A 127 14.83 -1.84 -1.61
CA ILE A 127 15.19 -0.44 -1.33
C ILE A 127 15.90 -0.31 0.01
N ARG A 128 15.55 -1.12 1.03
CA ARG A 128 16.28 -1.10 2.31
C ARG A 128 17.74 -1.50 2.15
N ALA A 129 18.05 -2.42 1.24
CA ALA A 129 19.43 -2.79 0.90
C ALA A 129 20.19 -1.61 0.27
N LEU A 130 19.54 -0.83 -0.59
CA LEU A 130 20.13 0.40 -1.13
C LEU A 130 20.32 1.46 -0.03
N ALA A 131 19.36 1.62 0.86
CA ALA A 131 19.41 2.56 1.98
C ALA A 131 20.48 2.19 3.03
N ALA A 132 20.72 0.90 3.25
CA ALA A 132 21.73 0.38 4.18
C ALA A 132 23.16 0.78 3.79
N ASN A 133 23.41 1.13 2.53
CA ASN A 133 24.70 1.67 2.10
C ASN A 133 25.02 3.04 2.72
N PHE A 134 24.00 3.79 3.17
CA PHE A 134 24.17 5.14 3.72
C PHE A 134 24.21 5.16 5.25
N SER A 135 23.60 4.18 5.93
CA SER A 135 23.57 4.13 7.39
C SER A 135 23.35 2.73 7.92
N ASN A 136 23.94 2.43 9.07
CA ASN A 136 23.76 1.16 9.78
C ASN A 136 22.60 1.19 10.80
N SER A 137 22.03 2.37 11.09
CA SER A 137 20.93 2.50 12.05
C SER A 137 19.61 2.07 11.43
N LEU A 138 18.85 1.18 12.09
CA LEU A 138 17.56 0.68 11.59
C LEU A 138 16.58 1.80 11.24
N LEU A 139 16.49 2.83 12.10
CA LEU A 139 15.63 3.99 11.86
C LEU A 139 16.10 4.78 10.64
N ALA A 140 17.41 5.03 10.52
CA ALA A 140 17.97 5.74 9.38
C ALA A 140 17.75 4.99 8.07
N VAL A 141 17.96 3.67 8.03
CA VAL A 141 17.69 2.83 6.86
C VAL A 141 16.24 2.92 6.43
N ASN A 142 15.30 2.84 7.38
CA ASN A 142 13.87 2.90 7.05
C ASN A 142 13.48 4.30 6.54
N VAL A 143 13.98 5.37 7.16
CA VAL A 143 13.70 6.76 6.73
C VAL A 143 14.31 7.02 5.35
N THR A 144 15.55 6.63 5.12
CA THR A 144 16.21 6.73 3.81
C THR A 144 15.47 5.91 2.75
N SER A 145 14.94 4.72 3.11
CA SER A 145 14.11 3.93 2.18
C SER A 145 12.83 4.65 1.78
N LEU A 146 12.17 5.33 2.73
CA LEU A 146 10.98 6.13 2.46
C LEU A 146 11.31 7.29 1.50
N ILE A 147 12.43 7.99 1.73
CA ILE A 147 12.90 9.08 0.86
C ILE A 147 13.17 8.54 -0.56
N ILE A 148 13.88 7.43 -0.70
CA ILE A 148 14.17 6.82 -2.01
C ILE A 148 12.87 6.49 -2.75
N VAL A 149 11.89 5.90 -2.07
CA VAL A 149 10.62 5.50 -2.68
C VAL A 149 9.79 6.72 -3.10
N ILE A 150 9.81 7.81 -2.31
CA ILE A 150 9.21 9.10 -2.70
C ILE A 150 9.87 9.65 -3.97
N LEU A 151 11.20 9.64 -4.04
CA LEU A 151 11.93 10.14 -5.21
C LEU A 151 11.66 9.30 -6.45
N LEU A 152 11.63 7.97 -6.31
CA LEU A 152 11.32 7.06 -7.41
C LEU A 152 9.89 7.26 -7.94
N HIS A 153 8.90 7.33 -7.05
CA HIS A 153 7.52 7.59 -7.49
C HIS A 153 7.38 8.98 -8.11
N SER A 154 8.04 10.00 -7.54
CA SER A 154 8.05 11.35 -8.13
C SER A 154 8.68 11.36 -9.52
N LEU A 155 9.75 10.60 -9.73
CA LEU A 155 10.38 10.43 -11.05
C LEU A 155 9.44 9.74 -12.03
N VAL A 156 8.71 8.71 -11.60
CA VAL A 156 7.70 8.05 -12.44
C VAL A 156 6.62 9.06 -12.84
N ILE A 157 6.01 9.78 -11.89
CA ILE A 157 4.97 10.77 -12.20
C ILE A 157 5.51 11.88 -13.12
N PHE A 158 6.74 12.34 -12.89
CA PHE A 158 7.39 13.32 -13.74
C PHE A 158 7.52 12.83 -15.19
N ILE A 159 7.95 11.58 -15.41
CA ILE A 159 8.01 10.98 -16.74
C ILE A 159 6.61 10.93 -17.40
N PHE A 160 5.57 10.58 -16.64
CA PHE A 160 4.20 10.55 -17.17
C PHE A 160 3.71 11.94 -17.62
N ILE A 161 4.09 13.00 -16.90
CA ILE A 161 3.80 14.38 -17.28
C ILE A 161 4.56 14.78 -18.55
N LEU A 162 5.86 14.47 -18.63
CA LEU A 162 6.67 14.78 -19.81
C LEU A 162 6.16 14.10 -21.09
N ASN A 163 5.55 12.92 -20.95
CA ASN A 163 4.93 12.20 -22.06
C ASN A 163 3.50 12.67 -22.38
N GLY A 164 2.98 13.69 -21.67
CA GLY A 164 1.64 14.26 -21.89
C GLY A 164 0.49 13.36 -21.42
N TRP A 165 0.78 12.29 -20.67
CA TRP A 165 -0.24 11.38 -20.15
C TRP A 165 -0.94 11.92 -18.91
N ILE A 166 -0.29 12.83 -18.19
CA ILE A 166 -0.88 13.63 -17.12
C ILE A 166 -0.84 15.09 -17.56
N GLY A 167 -2.00 15.68 -17.82
CA GLY A 167 -2.12 17.12 -18.07
C GLY A 167 -1.92 17.89 -16.76
N VAL A 168 -0.93 18.77 -16.72
CA VAL A 168 -0.71 19.68 -15.58
C VAL A 168 -0.65 21.09 -16.15
N GLU A 169 -1.56 21.96 -15.69
CA GLU A 169 -1.61 23.37 -16.11
C GLU A 169 -0.46 24.20 -15.50
N ASP A 170 0.17 23.70 -14.44
CA ASP A 170 1.27 24.37 -13.76
C ASP A 170 2.62 24.19 -14.48
N HIS A 171 3.43 25.23 -14.44
CA HIS A 171 4.71 25.33 -15.15
C HIS A 171 5.84 24.56 -14.44
N SER A 172 5.56 23.87 -13.32
CA SER A 172 6.56 23.14 -12.54
C SER A 172 6.26 21.64 -12.36
N PRO A 173 6.43 20.81 -13.42
CA PRO A 173 6.09 19.39 -13.39
C PRO A 173 6.76 18.60 -12.26
N ALA A 174 8.01 18.95 -11.92
CA ALA A 174 8.74 18.32 -10.83
C ALA A 174 8.10 18.59 -9.45
N LYS A 175 7.58 19.81 -9.23
CA LYS A 175 6.89 20.15 -7.98
C LYS A 175 5.57 19.39 -7.87
N TYR A 176 4.79 19.34 -8.95
CA TYR A 176 3.56 18.56 -8.98
C TYR A 176 3.83 17.07 -8.70
N ALA A 177 4.86 16.50 -9.33
CA ALA A 177 5.21 15.10 -9.15
C ALA A 177 5.61 14.77 -7.70
N LEU A 178 6.42 15.64 -7.07
CA LEU A 178 6.77 15.51 -5.66
C LEU A 178 5.56 15.65 -4.75
N LEU A 179 4.73 16.67 -4.97
CA LEU A 179 3.51 16.91 -4.21
C LEU A 179 2.57 15.70 -4.29
N LYS A 180 2.41 15.08 -5.47
CA LYS A 180 1.55 13.92 -5.65
C LYS A 180 2.04 12.73 -4.83
N SER A 181 3.34 12.48 -4.79
CA SER A 181 3.94 11.45 -3.95
C SER A 181 3.71 11.70 -2.45
N LEU A 182 3.90 12.95 -2.00
CA LEU A 182 3.66 13.34 -0.60
C LEU A 182 2.18 13.24 -0.22
N TRP A 183 1.28 13.63 -1.13
CA TRP A 183 -0.16 13.51 -0.95
C TRP A 183 -0.60 12.05 -0.80
N LEU A 184 -0.04 11.15 -1.62
CA LEU A 184 -0.31 9.71 -1.50
C LEU A 184 0.17 9.11 -0.17
N ILE A 185 1.28 9.58 0.39
CA ILE A 185 1.73 9.18 1.74
C ILE A 185 0.76 9.71 2.78
N LEU A 186 0.40 10.98 2.69
CA LEU A 186 -0.54 11.58 3.61
C LEU A 186 -1.84 10.75 3.60
N ASN A 187 -2.29 10.27 2.41
CA ASN A 187 -3.55 9.53 2.24
C ASN A 187 -3.56 8.18 2.97
N LEU A 188 -2.39 7.65 3.32
CA LEU A 188 -2.29 6.48 4.19
C LEU A 188 -2.91 6.75 5.58
N THR A 189 -2.94 8.00 6.03
CA THR A 189 -3.63 8.40 7.27
C THR A 189 -5.11 8.04 7.21
N THR A 190 -5.78 8.33 6.09
CA THR A 190 -7.18 7.96 5.85
C THR A 190 -7.35 6.45 5.80
N PHE A 191 -6.42 5.74 5.15
CA PHE A 191 -6.40 4.27 5.15
C PHE A 191 -6.34 3.72 6.58
N PHE A 192 -5.45 4.22 7.43
CA PHE A 192 -5.35 3.78 8.82
C PHE A 192 -6.60 4.09 9.63
N ILE A 193 -7.24 5.25 9.43
CA ILE A 193 -8.54 5.57 10.05
C ILE A 193 -9.58 4.49 9.70
N ILE A 194 -9.70 4.14 8.41
CA ILE A 194 -10.64 3.10 7.95
C ILE A 194 -10.32 1.75 8.60
N VAL A 195 -9.03 1.37 8.66
CA VAL A 195 -8.61 0.12 9.29
C VAL A 195 -8.91 0.08 10.78
N ILE A 196 -8.70 1.18 11.50
CA ILE A 196 -9.01 1.30 12.93
C ILE A 196 -10.53 1.22 13.15
N ILE A 197 -11.33 1.90 12.32
CA ILE A 197 -12.80 1.81 12.38
C ILE A 197 -13.25 0.37 12.13
N ALA A 198 -12.72 -0.28 11.08
CA ALA A 198 -13.04 -1.67 10.78
C ALA A 198 -12.69 -2.60 11.95
N ASN A 199 -11.51 -2.45 12.55
CA ASN A 199 -11.10 -3.26 13.70
C ASN A 199 -11.99 -2.99 14.93
N ALA A 200 -12.34 -1.73 15.21
CA ALA A 200 -13.25 -1.36 16.29
C ALA A 200 -14.65 -1.95 16.08
N LEU A 201 -15.21 -1.89 14.86
CA LEU A 201 -16.50 -2.49 14.55
C LEU A 201 -16.49 -4.01 14.74
N LEU A 202 -15.39 -4.70 14.43
CA LEU A 202 -15.28 -6.14 14.66
C LEU A 202 -15.42 -6.50 16.14
N THR A 203 -14.96 -5.66 17.06
CA THR A 203 -15.13 -5.93 18.50
C THR A 203 -16.60 -6.03 18.93
N TRP A 204 -17.51 -5.35 18.23
CA TRP A 204 -18.95 -5.42 18.53
C TRP A 204 -19.57 -6.76 18.13
N PHE A 205 -19.05 -7.40 17.10
CA PHE A 205 -19.54 -8.68 16.60
C PHE A 205 -18.79 -9.89 17.17
N SER A 206 -17.66 -9.66 17.87
CA SER A 206 -16.82 -10.71 18.47
C SER A 206 -16.50 -11.87 17.50
N PRO A 207 -15.93 -11.59 16.30
CA PRO A 207 -15.59 -12.61 15.33
C PRO A 207 -14.47 -13.52 15.84
N ASP A 208 -14.36 -14.72 15.25
CA ASP A 208 -13.29 -15.67 15.55
C ASP A 208 -11.90 -14.98 15.43
N PRO A 209 -11.09 -14.94 16.52
CA PRO A 209 -9.74 -14.38 16.50
C PRO A 209 -8.81 -15.07 15.50
N MET A 210 -9.10 -16.32 15.13
CA MET A 210 -8.34 -17.06 14.13
C MET A 210 -8.71 -16.67 12.69
N ASN A 211 -9.71 -15.81 12.50
CA ASN A 211 -10.06 -15.32 11.17
C ASN A 211 -8.89 -14.46 10.61
N PRO A 212 -8.38 -14.79 9.41
CA PRO A 212 -7.24 -14.10 8.82
C PRO A 212 -7.43 -12.59 8.63
N LEU A 213 -8.67 -12.15 8.35
CA LEU A 213 -9.00 -10.73 8.21
C LEU A 213 -8.93 -9.98 9.55
N VAL A 214 -9.38 -10.63 10.64
CA VAL A 214 -9.31 -10.07 12.00
C VAL A 214 -7.85 -9.89 12.42
N GLN A 215 -7.01 -10.90 12.17
CA GLN A 215 -5.57 -10.82 12.45
C GLN A 215 -4.88 -9.71 11.65
N LEU A 216 -5.22 -9.57 10.36
CA LEU A 216 -4.66 -8.52 9.51
C LEU A 216 -5.05 -7.12 10.00
N LEU A 217 -6.34 -6.89 10.30
CA LEU A 217 -6.83 -5.60 10.78
C LEU A 217 -6.23 -5.25 12.15
N SER A 218 -6.10 -6.23 13.05
CA SER A 218 -5.40 -6.06 14.32
C SER A 218 -3.92 -5.69 14.10
N LEU A 219 -3.22 -6.40 13.20
CA LEU A 219 -1.82 -6.15 12.88
C LEU A 219 -1.60 -4.74 12.31
N LEU A 220 -2.50 -4.29 11.42
CA LEU A 220 -2.41 -2.98 10.78
C LEU A 220 -2.77 -1.82 11.74
N SER A 221 -3.73 -2.02 12.65
CA SER A 221 -4.18 -0.96 13.58
C SER A 221 -3.34 -0.84 14.86
N ALA A 222 -2.78 -1.94 15.36
CA ALA A 222 -1.98 -1.99 16.59
C ALA A 222 -0.85 -0.94 16.66
N PRO A 223 -0.03 -0.69 15.60
CA PRO A 223 0.99 0.35 15.59
C PRO A 223 0.53 1.73 16.03
N ILE A 224 -0.73 2.05 15.71
CA ILE A 224 -1.30 3.37 15.95
C ILE A 224 -2.11 3.34 17.23
N VAL A 225 -2.92 2.30 17.47
CA VAL A 225 -3.84 2.23 18.62
C VAL A 225 -3.12 1.88 19.93
N ASP A 226 -2.15 0.97 19.91
CA ASP A 226 -1.49 0.49 21.13
C ASP A 226 -0.75 1.58 21.93
N PRO A 227 -0.08 2.57 21.29
CA PRO A 227 0.43 3.72 22.01
C PRO A 227 -0.64 4.47 22.82
N PHE A 228 -1.86 4.64 22.29
CA PHE A 228 -2.95 5.32 23.00
C PHE A 228 -3.51 4.48 24.16
N ARG A 229 -3.52 3.16 24.03
CA ARG A 229 -3.92 2.24 25.12
C ARG A 229 -3.05 2.38 26.37
N ARG A 230 -1.82 2.85 26.21
CA ARG A 230 -0.91 3.13 27.33
C ARG A 230 -1.31 4.38 28.11
N PHE A 231 -1.98 5.34 27.47
CA PHE A 231 -2.38 6.60 28.08
C PHE A 231 -3.85 6.61 28.52
N ILE A 232 -4.71 5.89 27.80
CA ILE A 232 -6.14 5.76 28.08
C ILE A 232 -6.43 4.29 28.32
N PRO A 233 -6.21 3.77 29.55
CA PRO A 233 -6.57 2.40 29.86
C PRO A 233 -8.08 2.20 29.68
N PRO A 234 -8.52 1.03 29.22
CA PRO A 234 -9.94 0.77 28.92
C PRO A 234 -10.80 0.99 30.17
N LEU A 235 -11.82 1.84 30.05
CA LEU A 235 -12.76 2.10 31.13
C LEU A 235 -13.61 0.83 31.34
N ALA A 236 -13.39 0.15 32.46
CA ALA A 236 -14.11 -1.05 32.87
C ALA A 236 -14.02 -2.27 31.92
N GLY A 237 -12.96 -2.38 31.11
CA GLY A 237 -12.68 -3.57 30.29
C GLY A 237 -13.60 -3.81 29.09
N MET A 238 -14.71 -3.06 28.96
CA MET A 238 -15.69 -3.20 27.86
C MET A 238 -15.65 -2.06 26.83
N LEU A 239 -15.16 -0.87 27.20
CA LEU A 239 -15.08 0.28 26.30
C LEU A 239 -13.61 0.73 26.13
N ASP A 240 -12.99 0.27 25.04
CA ASP A 240 -11.70 0.79 24.58
C ASP A 240 -11.92 2.10 23.82
N LEU A 241 -11.61 3.23 24.44
CA LEU A 241 -11.67 4.57 23.81
C LEU A 241 -10.41 4.89 23.00
N SER A 242 -9.37 4.05 23.06
CA SER A 242 -8.10 4.26 22.37
C SER A 242 -8.25 4.35 20.85
N PRO A 243 -9.11 3.55 20.17
CA PRO A 243 -9.38 3.72 18.74
C PRO A 243 -9.90 5.10 18.40
N MET A 244 -10.75 5.69 19.26
CA MET A 244 -11.33 7.01 19.02
C MET A 244 -10.29 8.12 19.16
N ALA A 245 -9.42 8.02 20.18
CA ALA A 245 -8.28 8.93 20.32
C ALA A 245 -7.29 8.81 19.15
N ALA A 246 -7.01 7.59 18.69
CA ALA A 246 -6.15 7.33 17.53
C ALA A 246 -6.74 7.92 16.24
N ILE A 247 -8.04 7.74 15.99
CA ILE A 247 -8.73 8.32 14.84
C ILE A 247 -8.65 9.86 14.89
N PHE A 248 -8.90 10.47 16.05
CA PHE A 248 -8.81 11.92 16.19
C PHE A 248 -7.40 12.44 15.91
N ALA A 249 -6.36 11.78 16.44
CA ALA A 249 -4.97 12.14 16.21
C ALA A 249 -4.58 12.02 14.74
N LEU A 250 -4.99 10.93 14.06
CA LEU A 250 -4.76 10.76 12.62
C LEU A 250 -5.50 11.82 11.80
N TRP A 251 -6.78 12.08 12.12
CA TRP A 251 -7.55 13.11 11.41
C TRP A 251 -6.91 14.50 11.56
N PHE A 252 -6.47 14.85 12.77
CA PHE A 252 -5.76 16.10 13.02
C PHE A 252 -4.44 16.16 12.25
N ALA A 253 -3.65 15.08 12.25
CA ALA A 253 -2.41 14.98 11.49
C ALA A 253 -2.63 15.14 9.98
N TRP A 254 -3.72 14.59 9.44
CA TRP A 254 -4.13 14.78 8.05
C TRP A 254 -4.42 16.26 7.76
N GLN A 255 -5.23 16.93 8.59
CA GLN A 255 -5.56 18.36 8.41
C GLN A 255 -4.31 19.24 8.42
N VAL A 256 -3.42 19.02 9.39
CA VAL A 256 -2.16 19.77 9.51
C VAL A 256 -1.24 19.47 8.33
N GLY A 257 -1.06 18.20 7.96
CA GLY A 257 -0.23 17.81 6.83
C GLY A 257 -0.72 18.39 5.50
N ALA A 258 -2.03 18.33 5.23
CA ALA A 258 -2.63 18.92 4.05
C ALA A 258 -2.41 20.44 4.01
N SER A 259 -2.56 21.12 5.15
CA SER A 259 -2.32 22.56 5.27
C SER A 259 -0.85 22.93 5.04
N ILE A 260 0.09 22.13 5.55
CA ILE A 260 1.53 22.34 5.32
C ILE A 260 1.87 22.15 3.84
N LEU A 261 1.35 21.11 3.19
CA LEU A 261 1.54 20.91 1.76
C LEU A 261 0.94 22.08 0.95
N ALA A 262 -0.21 22.61 1.36
CA ALA A 262 -0.85 23.76 0.73
C ALA A 262 0.01 25.02 0.83
N LEU A 263 0.65 25.22 1.98
CA LEU A 263 1.55 26.35 2.21
C LEU A 263 2.82 26.26 1.37
N ILE A 264 3.43 25.06 1.27
CA ILE A 264 4.71 24.86 0.58
C ILE A 264 4.53 24.85 -0.95
N PHE A 265 3.49 24.19 -1.45
CA PHE A 265 3.30 23.96 -2.90
C PHE A 265 2.21 24.84 -3.52
N GLY A 266 1.38 25.48 -2.70
CA GLY A 266 0.26 26.32 -3.15
C GLY A 266 -1.07 25.56 -3.20
N SER A 267 -2.14 26.22 -2.76
CA SER A 267 -3.49 25.64 -2.67
C SER A 267 -4.09 25.23 -4.03
N ARG A 268 -3.71 25.90 -5.13
CA ARG A 268 -4.16 25.56 -6.48
C ARG A 268 -3.69 24.17 -6.92
N LEU A 269 -2.45 23.80 -6.59
CA LEU A 269 -1.89 22.49 -6.94
C LEU A 269 -2.53 21.35 -6.15
N LEU A 270 -3.02 21.63 -4.94
CA LEU A 270 -3.76 20.64 -4.15
C LEU A 270 -5.20 20.47 -4.61
N ALA A 271 -5.83 21.51 -5.16
CA ALA A 271 -7.21 21.45 -5.63
C ALA A 271 -7.41 20.51 -6.84
N ILE A 272 -6.32 20.13 -7.51
CA ILE A 272 -6.30 19.24 -8.68
C ILE A 272 -5.83 17.81 -8.34
N MET A 273 -5.66 17.48 -7.06
CA MET A 273 -5.30 16.14 -6.56
C MET A 273 -6.52 15.37 -6.06
#